data_AF-A0A9Q4GJ62-F1
#
_entry.id   AF-A0A9Q4GJ62-F1
#
_cell.length_a   1.000
_cell.length_b   1.000
_cell.length_c   1.000
_cell.angle_alpha   90.00
_cell.angle_beta   90.00
_cell.angle_gamma   90.00
#
_symmetry.space_group_name_H-M   'P 1'
#
loop_
_entity.id
_entity.type
_entity.pdbx_description
1 polymer ?
#
loop_
_entity_poly.entity_id
_entity_poly.type
_entity_poly.pdbx_seq_one_letter_code
_entity_poly.pdbx_strand_id
1 'polypeptide(L)'
;MSDEKTELDETVEADDAESEGVEERVEEQREKVEERAEELLDSVDDNVDRLLSEILDTRARVAVYVGLREEGGGSVEEVSEATGLNPDKVEAVLDDLRDDGIVEVESGEYKAISPTELVRRVPDRVGEWLEDVLPRGNDDETTDIDVE
;
A
#
# COMPACT_ATOMS: atom_id res chain seq x y z
N MET A 1 50.61 50.63 -15.58
CA MET A 1 49.20 50.74 -15.16
C MET A 1 48.54 49.55 -15.85
N SER A 2 48.49 48.33 -15.29
CA SER A 2 47.83 47.91 -14.01
C SER A 2 46.38 48.40 -14.05
N ASP A 3 45.32 47.59 -14.04
CA ASP A 3 45.00 46.35 -13.29
C ASP A 3 43.89 45.58 -14.08
N GLU A 4 43.93 44.25 -14.21
CA GLU A 4 43.18 43.25 -13.40
C GLU A 4 41.66 43.21 -13.66
N LYS A 5 41.10 42.08 -14.12
CA LYS A 5 40.30 41.14 -13.29
C LYS A 5 39.64 40.02 -14.13
N THR A 6 39.84 38.79 -13.65
CA THR A 6 38.91 37.62 -13.56
C THR A 6 38.40 36.97 -14.85
N GLU A 7 38.80 35.74 -15.21
CA GLU A 7 38.51 34.40 -14.64
C GLU A 7 37.11 33.85 -14.95
N LEU A 8 37.11 32.61 -15.49
CA LEU A 8 36.05 31.59 -15.48
C LEU A 8 34.84 31.90 -16.39
N ASP A 9 34.31 30.98 -17.19
CA ASP A 9 33.94 29.63 -16.80
C ASP A 9 33.79 28.75 -18.04
N GLU A 10 34.39 27.57 -17.98
CA GLU A 10 34.18 26.45 -18.88
C GLU A 10 32.80 25.87 -18.56
N THR A 11 31.74 26.39 -19.17
CA THR A 11 30.43 25.74 -19.08
C THR A 11 30.43 24.55 -20.03
N VAL A 12 30.71 23.39 -19.43
CA VAL A 12 30.38 22.05 -19.92
C VAL A 12 28.97 22.06 -20.53
N GLU A 13 28.89 21.97 -21.85
CA GLU A 13 27.70 21.47 -22.53
C GLU A 13 27.66 19.95 -22.32
N ALA A 14 27.11 19.53 -21.18
CA ALA A 14 26.72 18.15 -20.95
C ALA A 14 25.22 18.03 -21.21
N ASP A 15 24.91 17.50 -22.38
CA ASP A 15 23.92 16.45 -22.59
C ASP A 15 22.52 16.68 -21.99
N ASP A 16 21.77 17.56 -22.63
CA ASP A 16 20.31 17.61 -22.54
C ASP A 16 19.73 16.74 -23.68
N ALA A 17 19.97 15.43 -23.61
CA ALA A 17 19.49 14.48 -24.63
C ALA A 17 19.12 13.10 -24.08
N GLU A 18 19.03 12.91 -22.75
CA GLU A 18 18.67 11.60 -22.15
C GLU A 18 17.44 11.61 -21.23
N SER A 19 16.62 12.68 -21.20
CA SER A 19 15.39 12.67 -20.37
C SER A 19 14.23 11.90 -21.00
N GLU A 20 14.07 11.95 -22.34
CA GLU A 20 12.90 11.37 -23.02
C GLU A 20 12.87 9.82 -23.03
N GLY A 21 13.99 9.17 -22.71
CA GLY A 21 14.07 7.70 -22.60
C GLY A 21 13.96 7.17 -21.16
N VAL A 22 14.02 8.02 -20.14
CA VAL A 22 13.86 7.60 -18.73
C VAL A 22 12.39 7.56 -18.36
N GLU A 23 11.61 8.52 -18.86
CA GLU A 23 10.17 8.57 -18.60
C GLU A 23 9.46 7.33 -19.16
N GLU A 24 9.69 6.95 -20.43
CA GLU A 24 9.11 5.73 -21.06
C GLU A 24 9.45 4.44 -20.30
N ARG A 25 10.67 4.32 -19.75
CA ARG A 25 11.07 3.14 -18.95
C ARG A 25 10.45 3.13 -17.56
N VAL A 26 10.24 4.29 -16.94
CA VAL A 26 9.45 4.43 -15.71
C VAL A 26 7.99 4.09 -16.00
N GLU A 27 7.50 4.40 -17.20
CA GLU A 27 6.14 4.08 -17.65
C GLU A 27 5.88 2.58 -17.86
N GLU A 28 6.83 1.85 -18.42
CA GLU A 28 6.74 0.39 -18.57
C GLU A 28 6.99 -0.34 -17.24
N GLN A 29 7.82 0.22 -16.35
CA GLN A 29 8.06 -0.37 -15.03
C GLN A 29 6.86 -0.19 -14.09
N ARG A 30 6.17 0.95 -14.10
CA ARG A 30 4.93 1.15 -13.32
C ARG A 30 3.81 0.20 -13.76
N GLU A 31 3.73 -0.15 -15.04
CA GLU A 31 2.68 -1.06 -15.56
C GLU A 31 2.90 -2.50 -15.06
N LYS A 32 4.14 -2.99 -15.09
CA LYS A 32 4.47 -4.33 -14.54
C LYS A 32 4.38 -4.40 -13.01
N VAL A 33 4.66 -3.29 -12.35
CA VAL A 33 4.53 -3.13 -10.90
C VAL A 33 3.06 -3.23 -10.48
N GLU A 34 2.15 -2.66 -11.28
CA GLU A 34 0.73 -2.80 -11.05
C GLU A 34 0.31 -4.27 -11.16
N GLU A 35 0.72 -4.99 -12.22
CA GLU A 35 0.35 -6.40 -12.50
C GLU A 35 0.56 -7.34 -11.29
N ARG A 36 1.73 -7.27 -10.64
CA ARG A 36 2.07 -8.09 -9.46
C ARG A 36 1.24 -7.72 -8.23
N ALA A 37 0.99 -6.44 -8.04
CA ALA A 37 0.11 -5.98 -6.98
C ALA A 37 -1.34 -6.42 -7.25
N GLU A 38 -1.75 -6.60 -8.52
CA GLU A 38 -3.05 -7.16 -8.89
C GLU A 38 -3.16 -8.63 -8.51
N GLU A 39 -2.14 -9.44 -8.82
CA GLU A 39 -2.14 -10.88 -8.51
C GLU A 39 -2.24 -11.15 -7.00
N LEU A 40 -1.60 -10.33 -6.18
CA LEU A 40 -1.71 -10.45 -4.72
C LEU A 40 -3.07 -10.01 -4.16
N LEU A 41 -3.79 -9.16 -4.87
CA LEU A 41 -5.16 -8.80 -4.50
C LEU A 41 -6.15 -9.86 -4.98
N ASP A 42 -5.90 -10.51 -6.11
CA ASP A 42 -6.72 -11.61 -6.63
C ASP A 42 -6.70 -12.85 -5.71
N SER A 43 -5.67 -12.98 -4.87
CA SER A 43 -5.58 -14.05 -3.86
C SER A 43 -6.43 -13.78 -2.61
N VAL A 44 -6.89 -12.54 -2.41
CA VAL A 44 -7.74 -12.12 -1.30
C VAL A 44 -9.22 -12.33 -1.67
N ASP A 45 -10.03 -12.87 -0.76
CA ASP A 45 -11.48 -13.02 -1.00
C ASP A 45 -12.11 -11.68 -1.45
N ASP A 46 -12.95 -11.70 -2.50
CA ASP A 46 -13.57 -10.50 -3.11
C ASP A 46 -14.24 -9.55 -2.09
N ASN A 47 -14.78 -10.11 -1.00
CA ASN A 47 -15.44 -9.33 0.04
C ASN A 47 -14.46 -8.62 0.99
N VAL A 48 -13.26 -9.19 1.17
CA VAL A 48 -12.18 -8.61 1.98
C VAL A 48 -11.47 -7.50 1.20
N ASP A 49 -11.22 -7.71 -0.09
CA ASP A 49 -10.66 -6.67 -0.98
C ASP A 49 -11.53 -5.40 -0.97
N ARG A 50 -12.84 -5.56 -1.11
CA ARG A 50 -13.78 -4.44 -1.10
C ARG A 50 -13.75 -3.64 0.20
N LEU A 51 -13.59 -4.31 1.35
CA LEU A 51 -13.49 -3.66 2.64
C LEU A 51 -12.14 -2.93 2.80
N LEU A 52 -11.04 -3.59 2.44
CA LEU A 52 -9.71 -3.01 2.56
C LEU A 52 -9.55 -1.79 1.65
N SER A 53 -10.10 -1.83 0.45
CA SER A 53 -10.11 -0.70 -0.47
C SER A 53 -10.89 0.51 0.07
N GLU A 54 -11.94 0.28 0.85
CA GLU A 54 -12.71 1.36 1.50
C GLU A 54 -12.01 1.92 2.77
N ILE A 55 -11.22 1.09 3.45
CA ILE A 55 -10.48 1.49 4.66
C ILE A 55 -9.14 2.15 4.34
N LEU A 56 -8.41 1.61 3.36
CA LEU A 56 -7.04 1.99 3.04
C LEU A 56 -6.97 3.00 1.89
N ASP A 57 -8.12 3.39 1.33
CA ASP A 57 -8.33 4.41 0.29
C ASP A 57 -7.62 4.15 -1.06
N THR A 58 -6.59 3.32 -1.12
CA THR A 58 -5.78 3.08 -2.33
C THR A 58 -5.32 1.63 -2.45
N ARG A 59 -5.30 1.14 -3.69
CA ARG A 59 -4.81 -0.19 -4.07
C ARG A 59 -3.41 -0.50 -3.53
N ALA A 60 -2.49 0.45 -3.66
CA ALA A 60 -1.11 0.27 -3.20
C ALA A 60 -1.02 0.06 -1.68
N ARG A 61 -1.85 0.77 -0.89
CA ARG A 61 -1.94 0.55 0.56
C ARG A 61 -2.49 -0.82 0.90
N VAL A 62 -3.50 -1.30 0.17
CA VAL A 62 -4.02 -2.67 0.33
C VAL A 62 -2.93 -3.70 0.05
N ALA A 63 -2.23 -3.58 -1.08
CA ALA A 63 -1.15 -4.50 -1.44
C ALA A 63 -0.03 -4.54 -0.40
N VAL A 64 0.46 -3.38 0.06
CA VAL A 64 1.49 -3.28 1.12
C VAL A 64 0.99 -3.89 2.43
N TYR A 65 -0.25 -3.62 2.83
CA TYR A 65 -0.83 -4.19 4.04
C TYR A 65 -0.92 -5.72 3.95
N VAL A 66 -1.42 -6.26 2.84
CA VAL A 66 -1.54 -7.71 2.62
C VAL A 66 -0.15 -8.36 2.61
N GLY A 67 0.81 -7.80 1.87
CA GLY A 67 2.19 -8.32 1.83
C GLY A 67 2.83 -8.40 3.23
N LEU A 68 2.67 -7.36 4.05
CA LEU A 68 3.12 -7.38 5.45
C LEU A 68 2.41 -8.44 6.30
N ARG A 69 1.13 -8.73 6.04
CA ARG A 69 0.35 -9.71 6.79
C ARG A 69 0.70 -11.15 6.42
N GLU A 70 1.03 -11.40 5.16
CA GLU A 70 1.48 -12.71 4.70
C GLU A 70 2.86 -13.08 5.25
N GLU A 71 3.79 -12.13 5.26
CA GLU A 71 5.16 -12.37 5.75
C GLU A 71 5.29 -12.20 7.28
N GLY A 72 4.30 -11.58 7.93
CA GLY A 72 4.30 -11.32 9.38
C GLY A 72 5.09 -10.08 9.79
N GLY A 73 5.48 -9.27 8.81
CA GLY A 73 6.33 -8.09 8.91
C GLY A 73 7.38 -8.10 7.81
N GLY A 74 8.15 -7.01 7.67
CA GLY A 74 9.28 -6.98 6.75
C GLY A 74 9.89 -5.60 6.57
N SER A 75 11.05 -5.57 5.94
CA SER A 75 11.70 -4.36 5.44
C SER A 75 11.01 -3.82 4.18
N VAL A 76 11.38 -2.59 3.78
CA VAL A 76 10.89 -1.98 2.52
C VAL A 76 11.21 -2.89 1.33
N GLU A 77 12.40 -3.49 1.31
CA GLU A 77 12.88 -4.37 0.24
C GLU A 77 12.03 -5.63 0.15
N GLU A 78 11.80 -6.32 1.26
CA GLU A 78 10.98 -7.54 1.30
C GLU A 78 9.54 -7.27 0.86
N VAL A 79 8.93 -6.19 1.37
CA VAL A 79 7.57 -5.80 0.98
C VAL A 79 7.50 -5.42 -0.50
N SER A 80 8.55 -4.82 -1.05
CA SER A 80 8.64 -4.51 -2.49
C SER A 80 8.69 -5.78 -3.34
N GLU A 81 9.47 -6.78 -2.91
CA GLU A 81 9.55 -8.06 -3.60
C GLU A 81 8.23 -8.83 -3.54
N ALA A 82 7.57 -8.81 -2.37
CA ALA A 82 6.26 -9.42 -2.19
C ALA A 82 5.22 -8.72 -3.08
N THR A 83 5.04 -7.40 -2.91
CA THR A 83 4.00 -6.63 -3.60
C THR A 83 4.26 -6.39 -5.09
N GLY A 84 5.51 -6.54 -5.54
CA GLY A 84 5.97 -6.12 -6.86
C GLY A 84 6.02 -4.59 -7.02
N LEU A 85 5.80 -3.82 -5.95
CA LEU A 85 5.93 -2.37 -5.94
C LEU A 85 7.41 -1.94 -5.88
N ASN A 86 7.72 -0.77 -6.46
CA ASN A 86 9.06 -0.21 -6.35
C ASN A 86 9.35 0.23 -4.90
N PRO A 87 10.55 -0.03 -4.33
CA PRO A 87 10.97 0.42 -3.01
C PRO A 87 10.58 1.86 -2.65
N ASP A 88 10.79 2.85 -3.53
CA ASP A 88 10.43 4.25 -3.23
C ASP A 88 8.92 4.42 -2.98
N LYS A 89 8.11 3.69 -3.75
CA LYS A 89 6.66 3.72 -3.62
C LYS A 89 6.21 2.99 -2.34
N VAL A 90 6.84 1.87 -2.02
CA VAL A 90 6.57 1.11 -0.80
C VAL A 90 6.94 1.92 0.43
N GLU A 91 8.09 2.58 0.42
CA GLU A 91 8.51 3.46 1.52
C GLU A 91 7.48 4.57 1.77
N ALA A 92 7.04 5.26 0.72
CA ALA A 92 6.01 6.29 0.84
C ALA A 92 4.68 5.76 1.41
N VAL A 93 4.25 4.59 0.94
CA VAL A 93 3.02 3.93 1.42
C VAL A 93 3.16 3.46 2.87
N LEU A 94 4.32 2.94 3.26
CA LEU A 94 4.60 2.53 4.64
C LEU A 94 4.63 3.73 5.59
N ASP A 95 5.15 4.88 5.14
CA ASP A 95 5.15 6.12 5.92
C ASP A 95 3.72 6.61 6.18
N ASP A 96 2.89 6.62 5.13
CA ASP A 96 1.45 6.93 5.23
C ASP A 96 0.73 5.98 6.19
N LEU A 97 0.89 4.66 6.01
CA LEU A 97 0.26 3.66 6.86
C LEU A 97 0.73 3.75 8.31
N ARG A 98 1.97 4.20 8.54
CA ARG A 98 2.50 4.45 9.87
C ARG A 98 1.88 5.70 10.49
N ASP A 99 1.69 6.78 9.73
CA ASP A 99 1.02 7.99 10.19
C ASP A 99 -0.43 7.70 10.60
N ASP A 100 -1.12 6.87 9.81
CA ASP A 100 -2.47 6.36 10.11
C ASP A 100 -2.50 5.33 11.26
N GLY A 101 -1.34 4.91 11.77
CA GLY A 101 -1.21 3.93 12.85
C GLY A 101 -1.64 2.52 12.48
N ILE A 102 -1.66 2.21 11.19
CA ILE A 102 -1.98 0.89 10.61
C ILE A 102 -0.75 -0.02 10.58
N VAL A 103 0.43 0.58 10.50
CA VAL A 103 1.72 -0.11 10.55
C VAL A 103 2.57 0.45 11.69
N GLU A 104 3.30 -0.43 12.36
CA GLU A 104 4.25 -0.11 13.42
C GLU A 104 5.65 -0.54 12.99
N VAL A 105 6.68 0.17 13.46
CA VAL A 105 8.08 -0.20 13.24
C VAL A 105 8.61 -0.89 14.49
N GLU A 106 8.95 -2.17 14.38
CA GLU A 106 9.54 -2.97 15.45
C GLU A 106 10.94 -3.43 15.01
N SER A 107 11.98 -3.07 15.76
CA SER A 107 13.37 -3.49 15.48
C SER A 107 13.90 -3.14 14.08
N GLY A 108 13.31 -2.14 13.41
CA GLY A 108 13.67 -1.73 12.05
C GLY A 108 12.85 -2.39 10.94
N GLU A 109 11.90 -3.26 11.30
CA GLU A 109 10.97 -3.91 10.39
C GLU A 109 9.57 -3.32 10.55
N TYR A 110 8.83 -3.23 9.45
CA TYR A 110 7.45 -2.78 9.45
C TYR A 110 6.52 -3.95 9.77
N LYS A 111 5.47 -3.68 10.53
CA LYS A 111 4.49 -4.68 10.92
C LYS A 111 3.09 -4.11 10.88
N ALA A 112 2.22 -4.76 10.12
CA ALA A 112 0.82 -4.39 10.01
C ALA A 112 0.02 -4.86 11.24
N ILE A 113 -0.88 -4.01 11.71
CA ILE A 113 -1.86 -4.38 12.74
C ILE A 113 -2.76 -5.53 12.27
N SER A 114 -3.49 -6.14 13.20
CA SER A 114 -4.46 -7.19 12.83
C SER A 114 -5.65 -6.63 12.04
N PRO A 115 -6.28 -7.42 11.16
CA PRO A 115 -7.49 -7.00 10.45
C PRO A 115 -8.60 -6.52 11.40
N THR A 116 -8.76 -7.18 12.55
CA THR A 116 -9.72 -6.77 13.57
C THR A 116 -9.40 -5.39 14.14
N GLU A 117 -8.12 -5.08 14.34
CA GLU A 117 -7.70 -3.77 14.86
C GLU A 117 -7.78 -2.68 13.78
N LEU A 118 -7.52 -3.05 12.51
CA LEU A 118 -7.74 -2.17 11.36
C LEU A 118 -9.21 -1.73 11.27
N VAL A 119 -10.15 -2.69 11.34
CA VAL A 119 -11.60 -2.41 11.35
C VAL A 119 -12.01 -1.54 12.55
N ARG A 120 -11.41 -1.74 13.72
CA ARG A 120 -11.68 -0.92 14.91
C ARG A 120 -11.21 0.53 14.81
N ARG A 121 -10.22 0.80 13.95
CA ARG A 121 -9.66 2.14 13.77
C ARG A 121 -10.45 3.01 12.79
N VAL A 122 -11.35 2.42 12.00
CA VAL A 122 -12.13 3.18 11.02
C VAL A 122 -13.16 4.07 11.74
N PRO A 123 -13.17 5.39 11.51
CA PRO A 123 -14.12 6.29 12.16
C PRO A 123 -15.51 6.12 11.56
N ASP A 124 -16.46 5.51 12.28
CA ASP A 124 -17.93 5.39 12.07
C ASP A 124 -18.47 5.00 10.66
N ARG A 125 -17.67 5.08 9.59
CA ARG A 125 -18.03 4.90 8.18
C ARG A 125 -18.23 3.43 7.82
N VAL A 126 -17.59 2.53 8.56
CA VAL A 126 -17.85 1.08 8.49
C VAL A 126 -19.18 0.72 9.13
N GLY A 127 -19.76 1.55 10.01
CA GLY A 127 -21.09 1.28 10.58
C GLY A 127 -22.17 1.16 9.50
N GLU A 128 -22.26 2.16 8.62
CA GLU A 128 -23.23 2.17 7.51
C GLU A 128 -22.94 1.07 6.47
N TRP A 129 -21.67 0.76 6.20
CA TRP A 129 -21.27 -0.28 5.23
C TRP A 129 -21.44 -1.71 5.78
N LEU A 130 -21.13 -1.94 7.06
CA LEU A 130 -21.27 -3.25 7.72
C LEU A 130 -22.75 -3.64 7.85
N GLU A 131 -23.65 -2.66 7.99
CA GLU A 131 -25.10 -2.87 7.92
C GLU A 131 -25.60 -3.25 6.52
N ASP A 132 -24.87 -2.92 5.45
CA ASP A 132 -25.18 -3.28 4.06
C ASP A 132 -24.64 -4.69 3.70
N VAL A 133 -23.41 -5.02 4.15
CA VAL A 133 -22.73 -6.30 3.86
C VAL A 133 -23.17 -7.45 4.76
N LEU A 134 -23.52 -7.20 6.03
CA LEU A 134 -24.11 -8.22 6.89
C LEU A 134 -25.61 -8.25 6.65
N PRO A 135 -26.16 -9.19 5.85
CA PRO A 135 -27.59 -9.42 5.89
C PRO A 135 -27.93 -9.73 7.35
N ARG A 136 -28.80 -8.91 7.95
CA ARG A 136 -29.37 -9.21 9.27
C ARG A 136 -29.83 -10.66 9.21
N GLY A 137 -29.12 -11.54 9.91
CA GLY A 137 -29.51 -12.94 10.01
C GLY A 137 -30.96 -12.93 10.45
N ASN A 138 -31.82 -13.63 9.70
CA ASN A 138 -33.20 -13.78 10.09
C ASN A 138 -33.23 -14.34 11.52
N ASP A 139 -33.59 -13.49 12.48
CA ASP A 139 -34.03 -13.89 13.81
C ASP A 139 -35.38 -14.60 13.68
N ASP A 140 -35.44 -15.74 12.98
CA ASP A 140 -36.64 -16.55 12.86
C ASP A 140 -36.26 -18.00 12.53
N GLU A 141 -35.45 -18.61 13.39
CA GLU A 141 -35.61 -20.04 13.65
C GLU A 141 -35.11 -20.33 15.06
N THR A 142 -35.99 -20.13 16.05
CA THR A 142 -35.92 -20.91 17.29
C THR A 142 -36.17 -22.35 16.87
N THR A 143 -35.10 -23.10 16.54
CA THR A 143 -35.18 -24.55 16.58
C THR A 143 -35.42 -24.89 18.04
N ASP A 144 -36.69 -25.11 18.39
CA ASP A 144 -37.07 -25.93 19.54
C ASP A 144 -36.35 -27.27 19.36
N ILE A 145 -35.19 -27.42 20.02
CA ILE A 145 -34.51 -28.70 20.13
C ILE A 145 -35.29 -29.49 21.18
N ASP A 146 -36.31 -30.22 20.72
CA ASP A 146 -36.89 -31.32 21.49
C ASP A 146 -35.83 -32.41 21.66
N VAL A 147 -35.29 -32.50 22.87
CA VAL A 147 -34.52 -33.66 23.34
C VAL A 147 -35.53 -34.72 23.78
N GLU A 148 -35.69 -35.78 22.98
CA GLU A 148 -36.34 -37.04 23.37
C GLU A 148 -35.38 -37.93 24.18
#